data_AF-Q8ZVG7-F1
#
_entry.id   AF-Q8ZVG7-F1
#
_cell.length_a   1.000
_cell.length_b   1.000
_cell.length_c   1.000
_cell.angle_alpha   90.00
_cell.angle_beta   90.00
_cell.angle_gamma   90.00
#
_symmetry.space_group_name_H-M   'P 1'
#
loop_
_entity.id
_entity.type
_entity.pdbx_description
1 polymer ?
#
loop_
_entity_poly.entity_id
_entity_poly.type
_entity_poly.pdbx_seq_one_letter_code
_entity_poly.pdbx_strand_id
1 'polypeptide(L)' 'MEKILRLISELGGEADLDAIITAALKTGIPPPLATRQLMRLVEKGRVKIVCDASIKYRVV' A
#
# COMPACT_ATOMS: atom_id res chain seq x y z
N MET A 1 3.10 10.16 10.35
CA MET A 1 1.82 9.64 9.82
C MET A 1 2.13 8.87 8.54
N GLU A 2 1.87 7.57 8.47
CA GLU A 2 2.18 6.72 7.30
C GLU A 2 1.27 7.05 6.10
N LYS A 3 1.78 7.84 5.14
CA LYS A 3 1.04 8.28 3.94
C LYS A 3 0.50 7.10 3.11
N ILE A 4 1.28 6.01 2.96
CA ILE A 4 0.85 4.79 2.25
C ILE A 4 -0.39 4.17 2.88
N LEU A 5 -0.49 4.14 4.21
CA LEU A 5 -1.64 3.53 4.89
C LEU A 5 -2.93 4.31 4.63
N ARG A 6 -2.82 5.65 4.59
CA ARG A 6 -3.92 6.52 4.19
C ARG A 6 -4.33 6.28 2.74
N LEU A 7 -3.37 6.14 1.83
CA LEU A 7 -3.63 5.86 0.41
C LEU A 7 -4.38 4.54 0.22
N ILE A 8 -3.97 3.46 0.90
CA ILE A 8 -4.69 2.17 0.81
C ILE A 8 -6.11 2.30 1.39
N SER A 9 -6.28 3.07 2.46
CA SER A 9 -7.60 3.33 3.05
C SER A 9 -8.51 4.11 2.09
N GLU A 10 -7.96 5.13 1.39
CA GLU A 10 -8.67 5.92 0.38
C GLU A 10 -9.03 5.09 -0.87
N LEU A 11 -8.27 4.03 -1.16
CA LEU A 11 -8.54 3.07 -2.23
C LEU A 11 -9.59 2.00 -1.87
N GLY A 12 -10.23 2.10 -0.70
CA GLY A 12 -11.26 1.16 -0.24
C GLY A 12 -10.78 0.16 0.81
N GLY A 13 -9.61 0.39 1.41
CA GLY A 13 -9.05 -0.45 2.47
C GLY A 13 -8.27 -1.68 1.97
N GLU A 14 -8.37 -1.98 0.67
CA GLU A 14 -7.62 -3.03 -0.03
C GLU A 14 -7.26 -2.56 -1.44
N ALA A 15 -6.01 -2.73 -1.85
CA ALA A 15 -5.57 -2.34 -3.19
C ALA A 15 -4.40 -3.19 -3.70
N ASP A 16 -4.30 -3.36 -5.01
CA ASP A 16 -3.16 -3.98 -5.67
C ASP A 16 -1.91 -3.07 -5.63
N LEU A 17 -0.73 -3.67 -5.78
CA LEU A 17 0.55 -2.94 -5.71
C LEU A 17 0.61 -1.77 -6.71
N ASP A 18 0.18 -1.98 -7.95
CA ASP A 18 0.18 -0.96 -9.00
C ASP A 18 -0.70 0.25 -8.64
N ALA A 19 -1.87 0.01 -8.06
CA ALA A 19 -2.76 1.08 -7.62
C ALA A 19 -2.11 1.90 -6.49
N ILE A 20 -1.48 1.23 -5.53
CA ILE A 20 -0.78 1.87 -4.40
C ILE A 20 0.40 2.70 -4.91
N ILE A 21 1.23 2.15 -5.80
CA ILE A 21 2.39 2.86 -6.37
C ILE A 21 1.92 4.05 -7.21
N THR A 22 0.88 3.88 -8.03
CA THR A 22 0.31 4.96 -8.84
C THR A 22 -0.22 6.09 -7.96
N ALA A 23 -0.95 5.76 -6.90
CA ALA A 23 -1.47 6.75 -5.95
C ALA A 23 -0.33 7.44 -5.18
N ALA A 24 0.68 6.67 -4.75
CA ALA A 24 1.87 7.20 -4.08
C ALA A 24 2.63 8.19 -4.99
N LEU A 25 2.80 7.84 -6.26
CA LEU A 25 3.46 8.70 -7.26
C LEU A 25 2.70 10.01 -7.46
N LYS A 26 1.36 9.98 -7.54
CA LYS A 26 0.51 11.19 -7.61
C LYS A 26 0.70 12.12 -6.40
N THR A 27 1.08 11.56 -5.24
CA THR A 27 1.40 12.33 -4.02
C THR A 27 2.88 12.73 -3.89
N GLY A 28 3.70 12.45 -4.91
CA GLY A 28 5.12 12.78 -4.94
C GLY A 28 6.03 11.76 -4.24
N ILE A 29 5.53 10.56 -3.93
CA ILE A 29 6.34 9.47 -3.37
C ILE A 29 6.83 8.59 -4.53
N PRO A 30 8.14 8.48 -4.77
CA PRO A 30 8.66 7.67 -5.85
C PRO A 30 8.43 6.18 -5.57
N PRO A 31 8.26 5.34 -6.62
CA PRO A 31 7.96 3.91 -6.49
C PRO A 31 8.87 3.15 -5.50
N PRO A 32 10.22 3.26 -5.53
CA PRO A 32 11.06 2.50 -4.60
C PRO A 32 10.82 2.89 -3.13
N LEU A 33 10.49 4.15 -2.84
CA LEU A 33 10.14 4.57 -1.49
C LEU A 33 8.74 4.09 -1.09
N ALA A 34 7.78 4.11 -2.02
CA ALA A 34 6.44 3.61 -1.78
C ALA A 34 6.45 2.12 -1.42
N THR A 35 7.15 1.30 -2.20
CA THR A 35 7.28 -0.14 -1.94
C THR A 35 7.98 -0.42 -0.62
N ARG A 36 9.06 0.31 -0.31
CA ARG A 36 9.76 0.17 0.97
C ARG A 36 8.87 0.52 2.17
N GLN A 37 8.08 1.59 2.05
CA GLN A 37 7.12 1.96 3.10
C GLN A 37 5.98 0.95 3.24
N LEU A 38 5.49 0.42 2.12
CA LEU A 38 4.47 -0.64 2.10
C LEU A 38 4.99 -1.91 2.79
N MET A 39 6.19 -2.38 2.45
CA MET A 39 6.80 -3.54 3.09
C MET A 39 6.97 -3.33 4.59
N ARG A 40 7.40 -2.13 5.01
CA ARG A 40 7.51 -1.79 6.44
C ARG A 40 6.16 -1.80 7.17
N LEU A 41 5.07 -1.48 6.49
CA LEU A 41 3.71 -1.58 7.05
C LEU A 41 3.26 -3.03 7.18
N VAL A 42 3.67 -3.88 6.23
CA VAL A 42 3.45 -5.32 6.29
C VAL A 42 4.23 -5.96 7.44
N GLU A 43 5.52 -5.63 7.60
CA GLU A 43 6.36 -6.09 8.72
C GLU A 43 5.79 -5.70 10.09
N LYS A 44 5.16 -4.52 10.19
CA LYS A 44 4.49 -4.05 11.42
C LYS A 44 3.10 -4.67 11.64
N GLY A 45 2.61 -5.50 10.71
CA GLY A 45 1.27 -6.10 10.78
C GLY A 45 0.11 -5.13 10.57
N ARG A 46 0.38 -3.91 10.08
CA ARG A 46 -0.65 -2.88 9.81
C ARG A 46 -1.27 -3.00 8.43
N VAL A 47 -0.60 -3.74 7.55
CA VAL A 47 -1.09 -4.12 6.24
C VAL A 47 -0.88 -5.61 6.11
N LYS A 48 -1.88 -6.33 5.62
CA LYS A 48 -1.80 -7.76 5.29
C LYS A 48 -1.78 -7.94 3.79
N ILE A 49 -1.02 -8.93 3.35
CA ILE A 49 -1.04 -9.40 1.96
C ILE A 49 -2.21 -10.38 1.84
N VAL A 50 -3.13 -10.09 0.92
CA VAL A 50 -4.26 -10.95 0.57
C VAL A 50 -3.96 -11.53 -0.79
N CYS A 51 -3.80 -12.86 -0.85
CA CYS A 51 -3.61 -13.59 -2.10
C CYS A 51 -4.95 -14.20 -2.50
N ASP A 52 -5.61 -13.62 -3.49
CA ASP A 52 -6.80 -14.17 -4.13
C ASP A 52 -6.45 -14.44 -5.61
N ALA A 53 -7.23 -13.96 -6.57
CA ALA A 53 -6.87 -13.95 -7.99
C ALA A 53 -5.65 -13.03 -8.31
N SER A 54 -5.34 -12.06 -7.43
CA SER A 54 -4.17 -11.17 -7.52
C SER A 54 -3.59 -10.90 -6.12
N ILE A 55 -2.34 -10.41 -6.06
CA ILE A 55 -1.70 -9.99 -4.81
C ILE A 55 -2.22 -8.60 -4.42
N LYS A 56 -2.96 -8.54 -3.32
CA LYS A 56 -3.52 -7.31 -2.77
C LYS A 56 -2.97 -7.00 -1.38
N TYR A 57 -3.06 -5.73 -1.00
CA TYR A 57 -2.61 -5.23 0.29
C TYR A 57 -3.80 -4.59 1.00
N ARG A 58 -4.17 -5.14 2.15
CA ARG A 58 -5.32 -4.71 2.97
C ARG A 58 -4.84 -4.09 4.27
N VAL A 59 -5.41 -2.95 4.67
CA VAL A 59 -5.15 -2.34 5.98
C VAL A 59 -5.80 -3.19 7.09
N VAL A 60 -5.10 -3.33 8.22
CA VAL A 60 -5.56 -4.05 9.44
C VAL A 60 -6.00 -3.07 10.50
#